data_AF-A0A9P9EX82-F1
#
_entry.id   AF-A0A9P9EX82-F1
#
_cell.length_a   1.000
_cell.length_b   1.000
_cell.length_c   1.000
_cell.angle_alpha   90.00
_cell.angle_beta   90.00
_cell.angle_gamma   90.00
#
_symmetry.space_group_name_H-M   'P 1'
#
loop_
_entity.id
_entity.type
_entity.pdbx_description
1 polymer ?
#
loop_
_entity_poly.entity_id
_entity_poly.type
_entity_poly.pdbx_seq_one_letter_code
_entity_poly.pdbx_strand_id
1 'polypeptide(L)'
;MLGTNRALRRPLVLERVNLAGSVILPGMNPNAGSGEGPPLKQGEEWGITITVPKDKPQDGNLEDSSTTAVRLPHPTLKITMVYSDFPGAMLQNDLNLIVQMGSTERHGNRGTTSFPVGGTSGFDGVNNVEQIVWTNVPVGELNIKVKARSITRPVGGSQGFSYVWRTY
;
A
#
# COMPACT_ATOMS: atom_id res chain seq x y z
N MET A 1 5.60 -57.51 12.66
CA MET A 1 5.29 -56.07 12.84
C MET A 1 6.54 -55.38 13.35
N LEU A 2 7.22 -54.60 12.51
CA LEU A 2 8.17 -53.56 12.94
C LEU A 2 8.24 -52.54 11.80
N GLY A 3 7.67 -51.36 12.03
CA GLY A 3 7.67 -50.24 11.10
C GLY A 3 8.89 -49.36 11.32
N THR A 4 9.64 -49.07 10.26
CA THR A 4 10.68 -48.04 10.27
C THR A 4 10.19 -46.81 9.50
N ASN A 5 9.95 -45.76 10.27
CA ASN A 5 9.46 -44.46 9.82
C ASN A 5 10.59 -43.69 9.13
N ARG A 6 10.52 -43.50 7.81
CA ARG A 6 11.51 -42.72 7.04
C ARG A 6 11.08 -41.26 7.05
N ALA A 7 11.67 -40.46 7.93
CA ALA A 7 11.47 -39.02 7.98
C ALA A 7 11.95 -38.38 6.66
N LEU A 8 11.01 -37.85 5.87
CA LEU A 8 11.27 -36.98 4.74
C LEU A 8 11.80 -35.64 5.26
N ARG A 9 13.12 -35.44 5.19
CA ARG A 9 13.71 -34.11 5.35
C ARG A 9 13.32 -33.28 4.14
N ARG A 10 12.41 -32.32 4.32
CA ARG A 10 12.16 -31.26 3.33
C ARG A 10 13.42 -30.40 3.23
N PRO A 11 13.97 -30.13 2.03
CA PRO A 11 15.08 -29.20 1.90
C PRO A 11 14.62 -27.79 2.26
N LEU A 12 15.41 -27.10 3.07
CA LEU A 12 15.28 -25.66 3.26
C LEU A 12 15.48 -24.99 1.90
N VAL A 13 14.42 -24.43 1.33
CA VAL A 13 14.54 -23.52 0.19
C VAL A 13 15.01 -22.19 0.79
N LEU A 14 16.31 -21.91 0.66
CA LEU A 14 16.82 -20.56 0.82
C LEU A 14 16.30 -19.76 -0.38
N GLU A 15 15.18 -19.06 -0.18
CA GLU A 15 14.60 -18.22 -1.22
C GLU A 15 15.62 -17.14 -1.62
N ARG A 16 16.10 -17.20 -2.86
CA ARG A 16 16.97 -16.17 -3.41
C ARG A 16 16.13 -14.91 -3.61
N VAL A 17 16.56 -13.82 -2.99
CA VAL A 17 15.97 -12.50 -3.21
C VAL A 17 16.13 -12.14 -4.69
N ASN A 18 15.01 -11.97 -5.39
CA ASN A 18 15.01 -11.42 -6.75
C ASN A 18 15.26 -9.90 -6.65
N LEU A 19 16.49 -9.48 -6.97
CA LEU A 19 16.92 -8.09 -6.86
C LEU A 19 16.07 -7.13 -7.72
N ALA A 20 15.63 -7.57 -8.91
CA ALA A 20 14.83 -6.75 -9.81
C ALA A 20 13.44 -6.40 -9.23
N GLY A 21 12.96 -7.20 -8.28
CA GLY A 21 11.72 -6.95 -7.55
C GLY A 21 11.92 -6.40 -6.13
N SER A 22 13.13 -6.43 -5.58
CA SER A 22 13.36 -6.18 -4.16
C SER A 22 13.88 -4.78 -3.83
N VAL A 23 14.25 -3.98 -4.85
CA VAL A 23 14.79 -2.63 -4.66
C VAL A 23 13.86 -1.60 -5.28
N ILE A 24 13.51 -0.59 -4.49
CA ILE A 24 12.84 0.62 -4.98
C ILE A 24 13.93 1.69 -5.09
N LEU A 25 14.33 2.00 -6.31
CA LEU A 25 15.22 3.12 -6.60
C LEU A 25 14.36 4.32 -7.03
N PRO A 26 14.41 5.46 -6.32
CA PRO A 26 13.66 6.65 -6.69
C PRO A 26 13.89 7.01 -8.17
N GLY A 27 12.82 7.15 -8.95
CA GLY A 27 12.86 7.54 -10.36
C GLY A 27 13.09 6.42 -11.39
N MET A 28 13.37 5.17 -10.98
CA MET A 28 13.64 4.07 -11.92
C MET A 28 12.51 3.05 -12.06
N ASN A 29 11.54 3.02 -11.15
CA ASN A 29 10.45 2.04 -11.19
C ASN A 29 9.09 2.77 -11.24
N PRO A 30 8.37 2.78 -12.38
CA PRO A 30 7.06 3.45 -12.46
C PRO A 30 6.01 2.78 -11.58
N ASN A 31 6.25 1.54 -11.14
CA ASN A 31 5.33 0.73 -10.37
C ASN A 31 5.70 0.67 -8.87
N ALA A 32 6.66 1.48 -8.40
CA ALA A 32 7.00 1.54 -6.99
C ALA A 32 7.59 2.88 -6.57
N GLY A 33 7.43 3.24 -5.31
CA GLY A 33 8.01 4.46 -4.76
C GLY A 33 8.08 4.43 -3.25
N SER A 34 8.87 5.35 -2.71
CA SER A 34 9.00 5.56 -1.26
C SER A 34 9.37 7.01 -1.00
N GLY A 35 9.09 7.49 0.19
CA GLY A 35 9.49 8.83 0.60
C GLY A 35 9.20 9.11 2.06
N GLU A 36 9.61 10.30 2.47
CA GLU A 36 9.28 10.90 3.76
C GLU A 36 8.26 12.02 3.51
N GLY A 37 7.20 12.01 4.31
CA GLY A 37 6.21 13.08 4.32
C GLY A 37 6.61 14.19 5.30
N PRO A 38 6.14 15.43 5.06
CA PRO A 38 6.37 16.52 5.99
C PRO A 38 5.65 16.24 7.33
N PRO A 39 6.12 16.84 8.44
CA PRO A 39 5.37 16.83 9.68
C PRO A 39 3.99 17.46 9.52
N LEU A 40 2.94 16.72 9.88
CA LEU A 40 1.55 17.19 9.82
C LEU A 40 1.06 17.66 11.18
N LYS A 41 0.40 18.81 11.22
CA LYS A 41 -0.38 19.28 12.38
C LYS A 41 -1.76 18.62 12.37
N GLN A 42 -2.45 18.69 13.51
CA GLN A 42 -3.79 18.15 13.63
C GLN A 42 -4.74 18.74 12.56
N GLY A 43 -5.44 17.85 11.85
CA GLY A 43 -6.36 18.18 10.76
C GLY A 43 -5.70 18.34 9.39
N GLU A 44 -4.36 18.39 9.31
CA GLU A 44 -3.66 18.49 8.03
C GLU A 44 -3.62 17.16 7.28
N GLU A 45 -3.55 17.28 5.96
CA GLU A 45 -3.43 16.18 5.02
C GLU A 45 -2.26 16.43 4.08
N TRP A 46 -1.57 15.35 3.72
CA TRP A 46 -0.57 15.32 2.66
C TRP A 46 -0.91 14.21 1.69
N GLY A 47 -0.55 14.35 0.41
CA GLY A 47 -0.75 13.28 -0.54
C GLY A 47 0.12 13.37 -1.79
N ILE A 48 0.19 12.23 -2.48
CA ILE A 48 0.79 12.07 -3.81
C ILE A 48 -0.19 11.36 -4.72
N THR A 49 -0.08 11.65 -6.01
CA THR A 49 -0.83 10.96 -7.05
C THR A 49 0.09 9.98 -7.76
N ILE A 50 -0.37 8.74 -7.92
CA ILE A 50 0.28 7.74 -8.76
C ILE A 50 -0.67 7.31 -9.88
N THR A 51 -0.10 6.98 -11.03
CA THR A 51 -0.86 6.49 -12.18
C THR A 51 -0.78 4.97 -12.21
N VAL A 52 -1.93 4.31 -12.15
CA VAL A 52 -2.05 2.89 -12.49
C VAL A 52 -2.09 2.81 -14.02
N PRO A 53 -1.12 2.19 -14.69
CA PRO A 53 -1.03 2.20 -16.14
C PRO A 53 -2.19 1.43 -16.78
N LYS A 54 -2.63 1.88 -17.96
CA LYS A 54 -3.37 1.03 -18.89
C LYS A 54 -2.39 -0.02 -19.41
N ASP A 55 -2.77 -1.29 -19.37
CA ASP A 55 -2.02 -2.31 -20.10
C ASP A 55 -1.91 -1.87 -21.57
N LYS A 56 -0.69 -1.78 -22.09
CA LYS A 56 -0.51 -1.70 -23.53
C LYS A 56 -0.80 -3.09 -24.07
N PRO A 57 -1.64 -3.27 -25.10
CA PRO A 57 -1.66 -4.54 -25.81
C PRO A 57 -0.21 -4.84 -26.23
N GLN A 58 0.29 -6.01 -25.83
CA GLN A 58 1.54 -6.52 -26.39
C GLN A 58 1.34 -6.57 -27.90
N ASP A 59 2.21 -5.88 -28.64
CA ASP A 59 2.30 -5.95 -30.10
C ASP A 59 2.84 -7.35 -30.46
N GLY A 60 2.02 -8.35 -30.21
CA GLY A 60 2.21 -9.73 -30.62
C GLY A 60 1.47 -9.89 -31.93
N ASN A 61 2.23 -9.78 -33.02
CA ASN A 61 1.80 -10.06 -34.37
C ASN A 61 1.22 -11.49 -34.43
N LEU A 62 -0.10 -11.63 -34.27
CA LEU A 62 -0.85 -12.85 -34.49
C LEU A 62 -2.20 -12.46 -35.10
N GLU A 63 -2.23 -12.58 -36.43
CA GLU A 63 -3.46 -12.67 -37.19
C GLU A 63 -4.24 -13.92 -36.74
N ASP A 64 -5.13 -13.77 -35.75
CA ASP A 64 -6.31 -14.62 -35.69
C ASP A 64 -7.46 -13.85 -35.02
N SER A 65 -8.49 -13.64 -35.82
CA SER A 65 -9.67 -12.85 -35.49
C SER A 65 -10.72 -13.78 -34.90
N SER A 66 -10.60 -14.12 -33.60
CA SER A 66 -11.72 -14.72 -32.86
C SER A 66 -11.63 -14.55 -31.33
N THR A 67 -12.61 -13.81 -30.80
CA THR A 67 -13.26 -13.97 -29.49
C THR A 67 -12.41 -14.42 -28.29
N THR A 68 -11.96 -13.44 -27.49
CA THR A 68 -12.17 -13.27 -26.03
C THR A 68 -11.07 -12.33 -25.57
N ALA A 69 -11.39 -11.07 -25.29
CA ALA A 69 -10.41 -10.16 -24.70
C ALA A 69 -9.95 -10.78 -23.37
N VAL A 70 -8.73 -11.32 -23.35
CA VAL A 70 -8.08 -11.79 -22.13
C VAL A 70 -7.95 -10.56 -21.24
N ARG A 71 -8.88 -10.39 -20.31
CA ARG A 71 -8.79 -9.36 -19.26
C ARG A 71 -7.55 -9.70 -18.45
N LEU A 72 -6.46 -9.00 -18.71
CA LEU A 72 -5.30 -9.04 -17.85
C LEU A 72 -5.72 -8.60 -16.44
N PRO A 73 -5.23 -9.27 -15.39
CA PRO A 73 -5.58 -8.93 -14.02
C PRO A 73 -5.14 -7.49 -13.74
N HIS A 74 -6.07 -6.67 -13.25
CA HIS A 74 -5.73 -5.36 -12.71
C HIS A 74 -4.68 -5.51 -11.59
N PRO A 75 -3.69 -4.61 -11.51
CA PRO A 75 -2.60 -4.77 -10.55
C PRO A 75 -3.09 -4.66 -9.11
N THR A 76 -2.31 -5.20 -8.20
CA THR A 76 -2.46 -5.03 -6.76
C THR A 76 -1.60 -3.87 -6.30
N LEU A 77 -2.19 -2.89 -5.62
CA LEU A 77 -1.46 -1.88 -4.87
C LEU A 77 -1.20 -2.39 -3.46
N LYS A 78 0.06 -2.32 -3.03
CA LYS A 78 0.44 -2.40 -1.62
C LYS A 78 1.10 -1.09 -1.23
N ILE A 79 0.64 -0.48 -0.15
CA ILE A 79 1.26 0.69 0.46
C ILE A 79 1.36 0.51 1.96
N THR A 80 2.45 0.98 2.54
CA THR A 80 2.67 1.00 3.98
C THR A 80 3.16 2.39 4.38
N MET A 81 2.59 2.93 5.45
CA MET A 81 3.02 4.15 6.12
C MET A 81 3.47 3.80 7.54
N VAL A 82 4.51 4.46 8.01
CA VAL A 82 5.04 4.34 9.37
C VAL A 82 5.41 5.71 9.91
N TYR A 83 5.24 5.90 11.22
CA TYR A 83 5.78 7.05 11.93
C TYR A 83 6.34 6.65 13.29
N SER A 84 7.35 7.40 13.74
CA SER A 84 7.90 7.24 15.10
C SER A 84 7.04 8.05 16.05
N ASP A 85 6.20 7.37 16.81
CA ASP A 85 5.32 7.99 17.80
C ASP A 85 6.06 8.29 19.11
N PHE A 86 5.50 9.20 19.91
CA PHE A 86 6.03 9.48 21.24
C PHE A 86 5.88 8.26 22.17
N PRO A 87 6.81 8.07 23.13
CA PRO A 87 6.67 6.99 24.10
C PRO A 87 5.39 7.17 24.93
N GLY A 88 4.63 6.10 25.07
CA GLY A 88 3.36 6.09 25.81
C GLY A 88 2.76 4.69 25.87
N ALA A 89 1.82 4.49 26.78
CA ALA A 89 1.09 3.21 26.92
C ALA A 89 0.08 2.97 25.78
N MET A 90 -0.26 4.02 25.04
CA MET A 90 -1.18 4.02 23.91
C MET A 90 -0.63 4.93 22.81
N LEU A 91 -1.22 4.86 21.62
CA LEU A 91 -0.93 5.76 20.51
C LEU A 91 -1.10 7.23 20.96
N GLN A 92 -0.04 8.03 20.80
CA GLN A 92 -0.02 9.45 21.15
C GLN A 92 -0.42 10.31 19.94
N ASN A 93 0.12 10.02 18.77
CA ASN A 93 -0.26 10.69 17.53
C ASN A 93 -0.98 9.72 16.60
N ASP A 94 -2.03 10.20 15.95
CA ASP A 94 -2.92 9.41 15.12
C ASP A 94 -2.86 9.90 13.67
N LEU A 95 -1.98 9.26 12.88
CA LEU A 95 -1.86 9.47 11.44
C LEU A 95 -2.47 8.31 10.68
N ASN A 96 -3.17 8.63 9.60
CA ASN A 96 -3.99 7.66 8.88
C ASN A 96 -3.67 7.63 7.42
N LEU A 97 -3.44 6.41 6.92
CA LEU A 97 -3.20 6.12 5.54
C LEU A 97 -4.53 5.95 4.80
N ILE A 98 -4.70 6.74 3.75
CA ILE A 98 -5.88 6.72 2.90
C ILE A 98 -5.42 6.52 1.46
N VAL A 99 -6.11 5.64 0.73
CA VAL A 99 -5.96 5.53 -0.71
C VAL A 99 -7.30 5.81 -1.37
N GLN A 100 -7.35 6.87 -2.17
CA GLN A 100 -8.55 7.33 -2.86
C GLN A 100 -8.46 7.04 -4.36
N MET A 101 -9.53 6.50 -4.93
CA MET A 101 -9.74 6.42 -6.37
C MET A 101 -11.21 6.72 -6.72
N GLY A 102 -11.42 7.76 -7.53
CA GLY A 102 -12.76 8.27 -7.82
C GLY A 102 -13.50 8.67 -6.54
N SER A 103 -14.66 8.06 -6.30
CA SER A 103 -15.53 8.27 -5.13
C SER A 103 -15.31 7.30 -3.98
N THR A 104 -14.28 6.42 -4.07
CA THR A 104 -14.02 5.38 -3.06
C THR A 104 -12.66 5.58 -2.39
N GLU A 105 -12.63 5.36 -1.07
CA GLU A 105 -11.43 5.33 -0.24
C GLU A 105 -11.19 3.92 0.35
N ARG A 106 -9.92 3.60 0.55
CA ARG A 106 -9.42 2.53 1.41
C ARG A 106 -8.67 3.16 2.57
N HIS A 107 -8.86 2.65 3.77
CA HIS A 107 -8.13 3.11 4.97
C HIS A 107 -7.16 2.03 5.44
N GLY A 108 -6.06 2.46 6.06
CA GLY A 108 -5.05 1.59 6.62
C GLY A 108 -5.61 0.54 7.58
N ASN A 109 -5.10 -0.69 7.47
CA ASN A 109 -5.44 -1.84 8.31
C ASN A 109 -6.94 -2.20 8.34
N ARG A 110 -7.72 -1.76 7.33
CA ARG A 110 -9.15 -2.11 7.17
C ARG A 110 -9.44 -3.20 6.15
N GLY A 111 -8.41 -3.93 5.72
CA GLY A 111 -8.55 -5.02 4.76
C GLY A 111 -9.21 -4.56 3.46
N THR A 112 -10.27 -5.27 3.05
CA THR A 112 -11.01 -5.00 1.82
C THR A 112 -12.27 -4.16 2.04
N THR A 113 -12.37 -3.39 3.13
CA THR A 113 -13.47 -2.44 3.34
C THR A 113 -13.26 -1.16 2.55
N SER A 114 -14.33 -0.65 1.94
CA SER A 114 -14.34 0.60 1.18
C SER A 114 -15.13 1.66 1.95
N PHE A 115 -14.68 2.91 1.85
CA PHE A 115 -15.29 4.07 2.50
C PHE A 115 -15.68 5.13 1.45
N PRO A 116 -16.71 5.95 1.72
CA PRO A 116 -16.97 7.13 0.92
C PRO A 116 -15.85 8.15 1.10
N VAL A 117 -15.52 8.88 0.03
CA VAL A 117 -14.51 9.94 0.07
C VAL A 117 -14.84 10.98 1.15
N GLY A 118 -13.85 11.33 1.97
CA GLY A 118 -14.00 12.29 3.05
C GLY A 118 -14.70 11.73 4.29
N GLY A 119 -14.87 10.41 4.36
CA GLY A 119 -15.39 9.73 5.56
C GLY A 119 -14.49 9.97 6.77
N THR A 120 -15.09 10.11 7.95
CA THR A 120 -14.38 10.33 9.21
C THR A 120 -14.25 9.07 10.07
N SER A 121 -14.77 7.94 9.60
CA SER A 121 -14.86 6.67 10.33
C SER A 121 -14.00 5.58 9.70
N GLY A 122 -13.86 4.46 10.42
CA GLY A 122 -13.16 3.28 9.89
C GLY A 122 -11.65 3.46 9.79
N PHE A 123 -11.08 4.23 10.69
CA PHE A 123 -9.65 4.53 10.71
C PHE A 123 -8.92 3.76 11.80
N ASP A 124 -7.68 3.35 11.56
CA ASP A 124 -6.88 2.76 12.63
C ASP A 124 -6.50 3.86 13.63
N GLY A 125 -6.55 3.52 14.92
CA GLY A 125 -6.23 4.44 16.01
C GLY A 125 -5.37 3.78 17.08
N VAL A 126 -4.78 2.62 16.76
CA VAL A 126 -3.97 1.84 17.71
C VAL A 126 -2.56 1.56 17.19
N ASN A 127 -2.32 1.66 15.88
CA ASN A 127 -1.02 1.37 15.27
C ASN A 127 -0.37 2.62 14.67
N ASN A 128 0.95 2.73 14.84
CA ASN A 128 1.79 3.71 14.14
C ASN A 128 2.34 3.20 12.81
N VAL A 129 1.89 2.02 12.40
CA VAL A 129 2.15 1.40 11.10
C VAL A 129 0.80 1.04 10.48
N GLU A 130 0.51 1.63 9.32
CA GLU A 130 -0.70 1.34 8.56
C GLU A 130 -0.38 0.78 7.19
N GLN A 131 -1.12 -0.22 6.75
CA GLN A 131 -0.97 -0.84 5.45
C GLN A 131 -2.30 -0.94 4.72
N ILE A 132 -2.27 -0.72 3.40
CA ILE A 132 -3.37 -1.03 2.48
C ILE A 132 -2.85 -2.02 1.45
N VAL A 133 -3.62 -3.08 1.24
CA VAL A 133 -3.49 -3.99 0.10
C VAL A 133 -4.80 -3.91 -0.68
N TRP A 134 -4.76 -3.29 -1.85
CA TRP A 134 -5.90 -3.16 -2.74
C TRP A 134 -5.66 -4.00 -3.98
N THR A 135 -6.34 -5.14 -4.08
CA THR A 135 -6.30 -6.02 -5.25
C THR A 135 -7.21 -5.51 -6.36
N ASN A 136 -6.85 -5.78 -7.62
CA ASN A 136 -7.63 -5.39 -8.79
C ASN A 136 -7.89 -3.87 -8.85
N VAL A 137 -6.86 -3.05 -8.58
CA VAL A 137 -6.99 -1.60 -8.62
C VAL A 137 -7.37 -1.15 -10.03
N PRO A 138 -8.43 -0.36 -10.20
CA PRO A 138 -8.78 0.17 -11.51
C PRO A 138 -7.63 0.95 -12.13
N VAL A 139 -7.62 1.00 -13.46
CA VAL A 139 -6.68 1.84 -14.20
C VAL A 139 -7.05 3.32 -14.02
N GLY A 140 -6.04 4.19 -13.87
CA GLY A 140 -6.23 5.63 -13.72
C GLY A 140 -5.41 6.24 -12.60
N GLU A 141 -5.81 7.43 -12.16
CA GLU A 141 -5.14 8.15 -11.09
C GLU A 141 -5.64 7.70 -9.72
N LEU A 142 -4.69 7.43 -8.84
CA LEU A 142 -4.92 7.04 -7.47
C LEU A 142 -4.16 7.99 -6.55
N ASN A 143 -4.87 8.51 -5.55
CA ASN A 143 -4.31 9.44 -4.58
C ASN A 143 -4.00 8.70 -3.28
N ILE A 144 -2.72 8.65 -2.93
CA ILE A 144 -2.26 8.23 -1.62
C ILE A 144 -2.26 9.46 -0.73
N LYS A 145 -2.91 9.38 0.42
CA LYS A 145 -3.00 10.46 1.40
C LYS A 145 -2.62 9.98 2.79
N VAL A 146 -2.07 10.89 3.58
CA VAL A 146 -1.86 10.72 5.02
C VAL A 146 -2.54 11.88 5.73
N LYS A 147 -3.37 11.56 6.72
CA LYS A 147 -4.17 12.52 7.49
C LYS A 147 -3.80 12.47 8.97
N ALA A 148 -3.51 13.62 9.56
CA ALA A 148 -3.33 13.75 11.00
C ALA A 148 -4.69 13.95 11.69
N ARG A 149 -5.29 12.89 12.24
CA ARG A 149 -6.57 12.99 12.96
C ARG A 149 -6.40 13.65 14.31
N SER A 150 -5.41 13.20 15.07
CA SER A 150 -5.18 13.65 16.45
C SER A 150 -3.69 13.77 16.71
N ILE A 151 -3.26 14.89 17.31
CA ILE A 151 -1.89 15.13 17.73
C ILE A 151 -1.93 15.51 19.21
N THR A 152 -1.36 14.67 20.08
CA THR A 152 -1.52 14.81 21.54
C THR A 152 -0.85 16.06 22.12
N ARG A 153 0.05 16.73 21.38
CA ARG A 153 0.67 18.00 21.80
C ARG A 153 0.11 19.15 20.94
N PRO A 154 -1.02 19.77 21.31
CA PRO A 154 -1.78 20.63 20.38
C PRO A 154 -1.09 21.97 20.12
N VAL A 155 -0.30 22.47 21.05
CA VAL A 155 0.44 23.73 20.88
C VAL A 155 1.68 23.46 20.02
N GLY A 156 1.53 23.63 18.71
CA GLY A 156 2.62 23.56 17.74
C GLY A 156 3.15 22.16 17.44
N GLY A 157 2.53 21.09 17.96
CA GLY A 157 2.94 19.72 17.66
C GLY A 157 2.64 19.32 16.22
N SER A 158 3.51 18.50 15.67
CA SER A 158 3.35 17.88 14.36
C SER A 158 4.02 16.50 14.35
N GLN A 159 3.60 15.64 13.43
CA GLN A 159 4.14 14.28 13.28
C GLN A 159 4.56 14.04 11.83
N GLY A 160 5.85 13.75 11.61
CA GLY A 160 6.37 13.29 10.33
C GLY A 160 6.15 11.79 10.14
N PHE A 161 6.26 11.31 8.91
CA PHE A 161 6.03 9.91 8.55
C PHE A 161 6.87 9.50 7.34
N SER A 162 7.00 8.21 7.14
CA SER A 162 7.59 7.61 5.95
C SER A 162 6.60 6.67 5.30
N TYR A 163 6.71 6.49 3.98
CA TYR A 163 5.83 5.60 3.24
C TYR A 163 6.59 4.86 2.14
N VAL A 164 6.04 3.72 1.75
CA VAL A 164 6.50 2.90 0.63
C VAL A 164 5.30 2.28 -0.08
N TRP A 165 5.31 2.27 -1.41
CA TRP A 165 4.24 1.71 -2.21
C TRP A 165 4.78 0.93 -3.41
N ARG A 166 3.96 -0.01 -3.89
CA ARG A 166 4.20 -0.78 -5.10
C ARG A 166 2.89 -1.24 -5.73
N THR A 167 2.83 -1.20 -7.06
CA THR A 167 1.87 -1.90 -7.90
C THR A 167 2.52 -3.15 -8.51
N TYR A 168 1.83 -4.30 -8.49
CA TYR A 168 2.33 -5.56 -9.04
C TYR A 168 1.21 -6.50 -9.47
#